data_AF-A0A399SJ88-F1
#
_entry.id   AF-A0A399SJ88-F1
#
_cell.length_a   1.000
_cell.length_b   1.000
_cell.length_c   1.000
_cell.angle_alpha   90.00
_cell.angle_beta   90.00
_cell.angle_gamma   90.00
#
_symmetry.space_group_name_H-M   'P 1'
#
loop_
_entity.id
_entity.type
_entity.pdbx_description
1 polymer ?
#
loop_
_entity_poly.entity_id
_entity_poly.type
_entity_poly.pdbx_seq_one_letter_code
_entity_poly.pdbx_strand_id
1 'polypeptide(L)'
;MIKQLYSIAIIGVLCLSACSTPESLKSFDSKTWKDDRYACSGKRGDLVDDLEAIKKELYGKKEYVLRNVLGKPDSEELMERNQRIYYYYLEPGTQCENRNMLSDANRVQVRINSLGKVSEVSYYRPIKTTKPE
;
A
#
# COMPACT_ATOMS: atom_id res chain seq x y z
N MET A 1 -31.87 -20.04 -33.69
CA MET A 1 -30.78 -20.58 -32.84
C MET A 1 -29.48 -19.81 -33.01
N ILE A 2 -29.02 -19.51 -34.23
CA ILE A 2 -27.77 -18.75 -34.48
C ILE A 2 -27.78 -17.33 -33.86
N LYS A 3 -28.91 -16.59 -33.89
CA LYS A 3 -29.02 -15.25 -33.27
C LYS A 3 -28.89 -15.26 -31.73
N GLN A 4 -29.29 -16.35 -31.06
CA GLN A 4 -29.16 -16.47 -29.59
C GLN A 4 -27.71 -16.75 -29.17
N LEU A 5 -26.93 -17.44 -30.01
CA LEU A 5 -25.48 -17.62 -29.79
C LEU A 5 -24.71 -16.30 -29.89
N TYR A 6 -25.09 -15.40 -30.82
CA TYR A 6 -24.48 -14.07 -30.92
C TYR A 6 -24.78 -13.18 -29.71
N SER A 7 -25.99 -13.26 -29.14
CA SER A 7 -26.35 -12.51 -27.93
C SER A 7 -25.57 -12.96 -26.68
N ILE A 8 -25.28 -14.27 -26.56
CA ILE A 8 -24.46 -14.81 -25.46
C ILE A 8 -22.99 -14.40 -25.63
N ALA A 9 -22.48 -14.39 -26.87
CA ALA A 9 -21.10 -13.98 -27.17
C ALA A 9 -20.85 -12.49 -26.86
N ILE A 10 -21.83 -11.60 -27.10
CA ILE A 10 -21.70 -10.16 -26.82
C ILE A 10 -21.67 -9.85 -25.32
N ILE A 11 -22.40 -10.60 -24.49
CA ILE A 11 -22.38 -10.45 -23.03
C ILE A 11 -21.05 -10.94 -22.43
N GLY A 12 -20.43 -11.97 -23.02
CA GLY A 12 -19.14 -12.49 -22.56
C GLY A 12 -17.97 -11.50 -22.70
N VAL A 13 -18.00 -10.63 -23.71
CA VAL A 13 -16.92 -9.65 -23.97
C VAL A 13 -16.96 -8.45 -23.00
N LEU A 14 -18.13 -8.09 -22.46
CA LEU A 14 -18.29 -6.95 -21.55
C LEU A 14 -17.75 -7.19 -20.13
N CYS A 15 -17.49 -8.43 -19.73
CA CYS A 15 -17.04 -8.76 -18.38
C CYS A 15 -15.52 -8.63 -18.15
N LEU A 16 -14.72 -8.29 -19.17
CA LEU A 16 -13.25 -8.26 -19.07
C LEU A 16 -12.67 -6.91 -18.60
N SER A 17 -13.47 -5.87 -18.41
CA SER A 17 -12.99 -4.52 -18.05
C SER A 17 -12.99 -4.21 -16.53
N ALA A 18 -13.28 -5.19 -15.66
CA ALA A 18 -13.55 -4.94 -14.24
C ALA A 18 -12.31 -4.79 -13.33
N CYS A 19 -11.08 -4.76 -13.86
CA CYS A 19 -9.87 -4.66 -13.04
C CYS A 19 -8.91 -3.60 -13.58
N SER A 20 -9.12 -2.34 -13.21
CA SER A 20 -8.11 -1.30 -13.35
C SER A 20 -7.65 -0.81 -11.98
N THR A 21 -6.34 -0.76 -11.78
CA THR A 21 -5.75 0.02 -10.69
C THR A 21 -5.87 1.51 -11.06
N PRO A 22 -6.25 2.39 -10.11
CA PRO A 22 -6.24 3.83 -10.35
C PRO A 22 -4.90 4.30 -10.89
N GLU A 23 -4.92 5.27 -11.82
CA GLU A 23 -3.70 5.77 -12.47
C GLU A 23 -2.74 6.44 -11.48
N SER A 24 -3.28 7.09 -10.46
CA SER A 24 -2.56 7.73 -9.36
C SER A 24 -1.77 6.74 -8.50
N LEU A 25 -2.26 5.51 -8.31
CA LEU A 25 -1.45 4.45 -7.68
C LEU A 25 -0.27 4.01 -8.57
N LYS A 26 -0.34 4.22 -9.88
CA LYS A 26 0.77 3.93 -10.80
C LYS A 26 1.80 5.05 -10.86
N SER A 27 1.42 6.29 -10.56
CA SER A 27 2.34 7.43 -10.56
C SER A 27 3.22 7.50 -9.32
N PHE A 28 2.89 6.79 -8.23
CA PHE A 28 3.77 6.68 -7.07
C PHE A 28 5.08 5.97 -7.44
N ASP A 29 6.23 6.51 -7.02
CA ASP A 29 7.55 5.90 -7.23
C ASP A 29 7.74 4.63 -6.37
N SER A 30 6.99 3.61 -6.77
CA SER A 30 6.96 2.29 -6.17
C SER A 30 8.33 1.61 -6.24
N LYS A 31 9.16 1.98 -7.23
CA LYS A 31 10.47 1.38 -7.40
C LYS A 31 11.42 1.87 -6.31
N THR A 32 11.58 3.19 -6.18
CA THR A 32 12.45 3.78 -5.15
C THR A 32 12.00 3.36 -3.75
N TRP A 33 10.69 3.36 -3.49
CA TRP A 33 10.13 2.91 -2.21
C TRP A 33 10.49 1.47 -1.86
N LYS A 34 10.37 0.54 -2.83
CA LYS A 34 10.65 -0.88 -2.63
C LYS A 34 12.14 -1.18 -2.52
N ASP A 35 12.97 -0.43 -3.24
CA ASP A 35 14.42 -0.57 -3.22
C ASP A 35 15.00 -0.12 -1.86
N ASP A 36 14.35 0.84 -1.18
CA ASP A 36 14.72 1.30 0.16
C ASP A 36 14.04 0.50 1.29
N ARG A 37 14.26 -0.82 1.32
CA ARG A 37 13.74 -1.68 2.40
C ARG A 37 14.25 -1.21 3.77
N TYR A 38 13.34 -1.17 4.75
CA TYR A 38 13.61 -0.63 6.09
C TYR A 38 14.00 0.86 6.16
N ALA A 39 13.88 1.60 5.05
CA ALA A 39 14.25 3.02 4.93
C ALA A 39 15.73 3.34 5.24
N CYS A 40 16.63 2.35 5.19
CA CYS A 40 18.01 2.54 5.61
C CYS A 40 18.83 3.45 4.70
N SER A 41 18.37 3.69 3.46
CA SER A 41 18.98 4.68 2.57
C SER A 41 18.31 6.06 2.62
N GLY A 42 17.25 6.22 3.43
CA GLY A 42 16.55 7.48 3.65
C GLY A 42 15.62 7.94 2.52
N LYS A 43 15.57 7.21 1.40
CA LYS A 43 14.83 7.61 0.19
C LYS A 43 13.32 7.61 0.37
N ARG A 44 12.78 6.79 1.29
CA ARG A 44 11.34 6.82 1.61
C ARG A 44 10.89 8.14 2.25
N GLY A 45 11.77 8.82 2.97
CA GLY A 45 11.50 10.13 3.55
C GLY A 45 11.17 11.16 2.46
N ASP A 46 11.85 11.08 1.32
CA ASP A 46 11.64 11.99 0.18
C ASP A 46 10.30 11.74 -0.55
N LEU A 47 9.67 10.58 -0.32
CA LEU A 47 8.41 10.17 -0.96
C LEU A 47 7.19 10.34 -0.06
N VAL A 48 7.32 10.96 1.12
CA VAL A 48 6.21 11.09 2.09
C VAL A 48 5.05 11.91 1.51
N ASP A 49 5.32 13.03 0.84
CA ASP A 49 4.27 13.85 0.23
C ASP A 49 3.55 13.10 -0.91
N ASP A 50 4.28 12.29 -1.68
CA ASP A 50 3.70 11.45 -2.74
C ASP A 50 2.88 10.30 -2.16
N LEU A 51 3.29 9.73 -1.02
CA LEU A 51 2.52 8.72 -0.30
C LEU A 51 1.21 9.32 0.24
N GLU A 52 1.26 10.54 0.80
CA GLU A 52 0.05 11.22 1.26
C GLU A 52 -0.94 11.48 0.12
N ALA A 53 -0.45 11.84 -1.07
CA ALA A 53 -1.29 12.05 -2.24
C ALA A 53 -2.08 10.80 -2.65
N ILE A 54 -1.53 9.59 -2.41
CA ILE A 54 -2.19 8.32 -2.76
C ILE A 54 -2.88 7.63 -1.57
N LYS A 55 -2.71 8.15 -0.35
CA LYS A 55 -3.22 7.53 0.90
C LYS A 55 -4.71 7.24 0.86
N LYS A 56 -5.51 8.19 0.40
CA LYS A 56 -6.98 8.04 0.28
C LYS A 56 -7.36 6.92 -0.68
N GLU A 57 -6.56 6.70 -1.72
CA GLU A 57 -6.82 5.67 -2.73
C GLU A 57 -6.44 4.27 -2.28
N LEU A 58 -5.51 4.15 -1.32
CA LEU A 58 -5.17 2.88 -0.70
C LEU A 58 -6.31 2.35 0.18
N TYR A 59 -7.14 3.23 0.75
CA TYR A 59 -8.28 2.84 1.58
C TYR A 59 -9.23 1.88 0.83
N GLY A 60 -9.60 0.78 1.49
CA GLY A 60 -10.48 -0.24 0.94
C GLY A 60 -9.86 -1.13 -0.13
N LYS A 61 -8.64 -0.86 -0.59
CA LYS A 61 -7.94 -1.72 -1.56
C LYS A 61 -7.53 -3.03 -0.91
N LYS A 62 -7.45 -4.07 -1.74
CA LYS A 62 -6.98 -5.38 -1.33
C LYS A 62 -5.48 -5.32 -0.98
N GLU A 63 -5.08 -6.14 -0.02
CA GLU A 63 -3.69 -6.28 0.42
C GLU A 63 -2.71 -6.47 -0.75
N TYR A 64 -3.08 -7.24 -1.77
CA TYR A 64 -2.20 -7.42 -2.94
C TYR A 64 -1.97 -6.11 -3.72
N VAL A 65 -2.94 -5.20 -3.78
CA VAL A 65 -2.79 -3.89 -4.42
C VAL A 65 -1.83 -3.02 -3.62
N LEU A 66 -1.99 -3.00 -2.28
CA LEU A 66 -1.06 -2.32 -1.38
C LEU A 66 0.37 -2.84 -1.59
N ARG A 67 0.56 -4.17 -1.62
CA ARG A 67 1.88 -4.79 -1.83
C ARG A 67 2.42 -4.57 -3.24
N ASN A 68 1.57 -4.40 -4.24
CA ASN A 68 2.00 -4.01 -5.58
C ASN A 68 2.55 -2.57 -5.62
N VAL A 69 2.07 -1.67 -4.76
CA VAL A 69 2.55 -0.28 -4.68
C VAL A 69 3.74 -0.18 -3.72
N LEU A 70 3.57 -0.59 -2.47
CA LEU A 70 4.55 -0.39 -1.39
C LEU A 70 5.51 -1.58 -1.17
N GLY A 71 5.28 -2.71 -1.83
CA GLY A 71 6.07 -3.92 -1.62
C GLY A 71 5.72 -4.68 -0.33
N LYS A 72 6.59 -5.63 0.02
CA LYS A 72 6.50 -6.37 1.29
C LYS A 72 6.73 -5.38 2.47
N PRO A 73 5.94 -5.45 3.55
CA PRO A 73 6.19 -4.63 4.74
C PRO A 73 7.56 -4.93 5.34
N ASP A 74 8.09 -3.97 6.09
CA ASP A 74 9.33 -4.13 6.83
C ASP A 74 9.12 -5.00 8.08
N SER A 75 7.96 -4.83 8.72
CA SER A 75 7.47 -5.68 9.81
C SER A 75 5.96 -5.83 9.75
N GLU A 76 5.44 -6.92 10.31
CA GLU A 76 4.02 -7.25 10.37
C GLU A 76 3.65 -7.61 11.80
N GLU A 77 2.53 -7.08 12.27
CA GLU A 77 1.96 -7.41 13.58
C GLU A 77 0.55 -7.99 13.39
N LEU A 78 0.33 -9.17 13.94
CA LEU A 78 -0.98 -9.81 13.94
C LEU A 78 -1.81 -9.26 15.08
N MET A 79 -3.01 -8.78 14.74
CA MET A 79 -3.98 -8.24 15.67
C MET A 79 -5.08 -9.28 15.93
N GLU A 80 -5.94 -8.99 16.90
CA GLU A 80 -7.13 -9.79 17.12
C GLU A 80 -8.02 -9.86 15.87
N ARG A 81 -8.86 -10.89 15.79
CA ARG A 81 -9.86 -11.09 14.72
C ARG A 81 -9.26 -11.13 13.31
N ASN A 82 -8.07 -11.71 13.16
CA ASN A 82 -7.37 -11.83 11.86
C ASN A 82 -7.07 -10.49 11.19
N GLN A 83 -7.01 -9.40 11.96
CA GLN A 83 -6.49 -8.13 11.48
C GLN A 83 -4.97 -8.16 11.53
N ARG A 84 -4.32 -7.28 10.76
CA ARG A 84 -2.86 -7.12 10.80
C ARG A 84 -2.46 -5.67 10.57
N ILE A 85 -1.31 -5.29 11.09
CA ILE A 85 -0.69 -3.99 10.86
C ILE A 85 0.60 -4.23 10.07
N TYR A 86 0.73 -3.56 8.94
CA TYR A 86 1.95 -3.51 8.14
C TYR A 86 2.73 -2.25 8.49
N TYR A 87 4.00 -2.44 8.83
CA TYR A 87 4.92 -1.35 9.13
C TYR A 87 5.86 -1.11 7.95
N TYR A 88 5.96 0.15 7.54
CA TYR A 88 6.96 0.63 6.57
C TYR A 88 7.69 1.82 7.18
N TYR A 89 8.99 1.68 7.45
CA TYR A 89 9.78 2.79 7.97
C TYR A 89 9.93 3.90 6.92
N LEU A 90 10.09 5.13 7.40
CA LEU A 90 10.29 6.34 6.59
C LEU A 90 11.69 6.92 6.74
N GLU A 91 12.38 6.59 7.84
CA GLU A 91 13.70 7.11 8.17
C GLU A 91 14.60 5.98 8.73
N PRO A 92 15.93 6.10 8.59
CA PRO A 92 16.86 5.18 9.23
C PRO A 92 16.72 5.17 10.74
N GLY A 93 17.00 4.02 11.35
CA GLY A 93 16.98 3.86 12.81
C GLY A 93 17.53 2.50 13.21
N THR A 94 17.21 2.07 14.44
CA THR A 94 17.71 0.80 15.00
C THR A 94 17.31 -0.43 14.18
N GLN A 95 16.25 -0.35 13.35
CA GLN A 95 15.85 -1.42 12.43
C GLN A 95 16.92 -1.75 11.37
N CYS A 96 17.83 -0.82 11.08
CA CYS A 96 18.89 -1.02 10.09
C CYS A 96 20.02 -1.90 10.63
N GLU A 97 20.21 -1.92 11.95
CA GLU A 97 21.19 -2.75 12.64
C GLU A 97 20.59 -4.08 13.08
N ASN A 98 19.39 -4.06 13.68
CA ASN A 98 18.71 -5.23 14.17
C ASN A 98 17.23 -5.24 13.76
N ARG A 99 16.93 -6.03 12.72
CA ARG A 99 15.58 -6.16 12.14
C ARG A 99 14.58 -6.93 13.00
N ASN A 100 15.04 -7.59 14.07
CA ASN A 100 14.16 -8.34 14.97
C ASN A 100 13.55 -7.46 16.07
N MET A 101 14.04 -6.23 16.24
CA MET A 101 13.49 -5.28 17.19
C MET A 101 12.69 -4.21 16.46
N LEU A 102 11.53 -3.86 17.00
CA LEU A 102 10.75 -2.74 16.50
C LEU A 102 11.48 -1.45 16.86
N SER A 103 11.73 -0.60 15.86
CA SER A 103 12.38 0.71 16.04
C SER A 103 11.35 1.81 16.28
N ASP A 104 11.76 2.84 17.02
CA ASP A 104 11.00 4.08 17.19
C ASP A 104 11.15 5.06 16.01
N ALA A 105 11.96 4.70 15.00
CA ALA A 105 12.01 5.40 13.72
C ALA A 105 10.59 5.59 13.15
N ASN A 106 10.33 6.77 12.58
CA ASN A 106 9.01 7.08 12.07
C ASN A 106 8.64 6.10 10.94
N ARG A 107 7.37 5.70 10.93
CA ARG A 107 6.86 4.65 10.05
C ARG A 107 5.40 4.87 9.72
N VAL A 108 5.03 4.38 8.54
CA VAL A 108 3.66 4.19 8.12
C VAL A 108 3.12 2.91 8.75
N GLN A 109 1.91 2.98 9.27
CA GLN A 109 1.14 1.87 9.81
C GLN A 109 -0.08 1.66 8.92
N VAL A 110 -0.11 0.53 8.21
CA VAL A 110 -1.23 0.18 7.35
C VAL A 110 -2.03 -0.93 8.01
N ARG A 111 -3.22 -0.60 8.51
CA ARG A 111 -4.13 -1.59 9.10
C ARG A 111 -4.89 -2.30 7.98
N ILE A 112 -4.86 -3.62 8.02
CA ILE A 112 -5.60 -4.49 7.10
C ILE A 112 -6.64 -5.24 7.93
N ASN A 113 -7.90 -5.13 7.52
CA ASN A 113 -9.00 -5.80 8.20
C ASN A 113 -9.06 -7.30 7.86
N SER A 114 -9.98 -8.02 8.53
CA SER A 114 -10.18 -9.46 8.35
C SER A 114 -10.58 -9.89 6.93
N LEU A 115 -11.00 -8.96 6.07
CA LEU A 115 -11.34 -9.20 4.65
C LEU A 115 -10.15 -8.98 3.70
N GLY A 116 -8.95 -8.75 4.26
CA GLY A 116 -7.74 -8.45 3.50
C GLY A 116 -7.81 -7.12 2.76
N LYS A 117 -8.48 -6.12 3.34
CA LYS A 117 -8.58 -4.77 2.80
C LYS A 117 -7.93 -3.75 3.74
N VAL A 118 -7.28 -2.75 3.17
CA VAL A 118 -6.77 -1.59 3.91
C VAL A 118 -7.94 -0.87 4.58
N SER A 119 -7.89 -0.71 5.89
CA SER A 119 -8.88 0.03 6.69
C SER A 119 -8.32 1.31 7.29
N GLU A 120 -7.00 1.45 7.35
CA GLU A 120 -6.35 2.64 7.91
C GLU A 120 -4.93 2.76 7.35
N VAL A 121 -4.49 3.99 7.11
CA VAL A 121 -3.09 4.33 6.84
C VAL A 121 -2.77 5.51 7.75
N SER A 122 -1.87 5.30 8.71
CA SER A 122 -1.50 6.31 9.71
C SER A 122 0.01 6.34 9.92
N TYR A 123 0.49 7.37 10.62
CA TYR A 123 1.91 7.53 10.93
C TYR A 123 2.16 7.30 12.41
N TYR A 124 3.29 6.69 12.76
CA TYR A 124 3.70 6.53 14.15
C TYR A 124 3.94 7.87 14.85
N ARG A 125 4.58 8.82 14.16
CA ARG A 125 4.71 10.21 14.59
C ARG A 125 4.15 11.14 13.51
N PRO A 126 3.52 12.28 13.89
CA PRO A 126 2.99 13.24 12.91
C PRO A 126 4.04 13.63 11.86
N ILE A 127 3.64 13.63 10.60
CA ILE A 127 4.46 14.14 9.49
C ILE A 127 4.05 15.57 9.17
N LYS A 128 5.01 16.40 8.76
CA LYS A 128 4.74 17.72 8.19
C LYS A 128 4.72 17.55 6.67
N THR A 129 3.55 17.60 6.06
CA THR A 129 3.42 17.57 4.60
C THR A 129 3.64 18.96 4.02
N THR A 130 4.24 19.04 2.83
CA THR A 130 4.40 20.31 2.13
C THR A 130 3.26 20.58 1.13
N LYS A 131 2.46 19.57 0.80
CA LYS A 131 1.25 19.67 -0.04
C LYS A 131 -0.04 19.72 0.80
N PRO A 132 -0.97 20.66 0.53
CA PRO A 132 -2.30 20.65 1.13
C PRO A 132 -3.19 19.54 0.54
N GLU A 133 -4.12 19.02 1.36
CA GLU A 133 -5.13 18.00 1.03
C GLU A 133 -6.17 18.43 -0.03
#